data_AF-A0A8S3I2J1-F1
#
_entry.id   AF-A0A8S3I2J1-F1
#
_cell.length_a   1.000
_cell.length_b   1.000
_cell.length_c   1.000
_cell.angle_alpha   90.00
_cell.angle_beta   90.00
_cell.angle_gamma   90.00
#
_symmetry.space_group_name_H-M   'P 1'
#
loop_
_entity.id
_entity.type
_entity.pdbx_description
1 polymer ?
#
loop_
_entity_poly.entity_id
_entity_poly.type
_entity_poly.pdbx_seq_one_letter_code
_entity_poly.pdbx_strand_id
1 'polypeptide(L)'
;MNDATYTITVRGFPAHHTAFVAAKQRIYNLSNSVNSAKEFYQRDINRIIRLTTDTLMAVQGNTKIWKQYCTALTQLLQEKSIEYVNRFNVHIKEKSRSLIEQSICGTSTPPWIELPTCTNLFRDEYPFKNEIEGLKHQALDEFIKQNISFQRLKFDQIPTKRS
;
A
#
# COMPACT_ATOMS: atom_id res chain seq x y z
N MET A 1 -60.38 -0.81 43.80
CA MET A 1 -58.93 -0.98 43.62
C MET A 1 -58.52 -0.08 42.48
N ASN A 2 -57.84 1.04 42.78
CA ASN A 2 -57.32 1.94 41.75
C ASN A 2 -55.88 1.52 41.46
N ASP A 3 -55.67 0.91 40.29
CA ASP A 3 -54.33 0.70 39.76
C ASP A 3 -53.77 2.05 39.31
N ALA A 4 -52.95 2.65 40.17
CA ALA A 4 -52.16 3.82 39.81
C ALA A 4 -51.12 3.42 38.76
N THR A 5 -51.34 3.83 37.52
CA THR A 5 -50.36 3.70 36.44
C THR A 5 -49.31 4.80 36.60
N TYR A 6 -48.07 4.41 36.92
CA TYR A 6 -46.95 5.33 37.02
C TYR A 6 -46.29 5.50 35.65
N THR A 7 -46.27 6.72 35.12
CA THR A 7 -45.52 7.05 33.90
C THR A 7 -44.14 7.56 34.28
N ILE A 8 -43.10 6.75 34.03
CA ILE A 8 -41.70 7.19 34.20
C ILE A 8 -41.29 7.94 32.93
N THR A 9 -41.15 9.26 33.03
CA THR A 9 -40.62 10.07 31.92
C THR A 9 -39.09 10.12 31.98
N VAL A 10 -38.43 9.31 31.15
CA VAL A 10 -36.96 9.34 31.01
C VAL A 10 -36.56 10.57 30.19
N ARG A 11 -36.15 11.65 30.87
CA ARG A 11 -35.58 12.84 30.21
C ARG A 11 -34.16 12.56 29.72
N GLY A 12 -33.81 13.07 28.55
CA GLY A 12 -32.45 12.95 27.97
C GLY A 12 -32.26 11.75 27.04
N PHE A 13 -33.09 10.71 27.09
CA PHE A 13 -32.96 9.53 26.21
C PHE A 13 -32.95 9.88 24.71
N PRO A 14 -33.86 10.74 24.18
CA PRO A 14 -33.81 11.13 22.78
C PRO A 14 -32.51 11.85 22.40
N ALA A 15 -32.04 12.76 23.26
CA ALA A 15 -30.80 13.52 23.01
C ALA A 15 -29.55 12.61 23.03
N HIS A 16 -29.47 11.69 24.00
CA HIS A 16 -28.39 10.70 24.06
C HIS A 16 -28.43 9.74 22.86
N HIS A 17 -29.62 9.31 22.44
CA HIS A 17 -29.80 8.48 21.25
C HIS A 17 -29.34 9.20 19.98
N THR A 18 -29.75 10.46 19.78
CA THR A 18 -29.29 11.28 18.64
C THR A 18 -27.77 11.46 18.64
N ALA A 19 -27.17 11.76 19.79
CA ALA A 19 -25.72 11.89 19.92
C ALA A 19 -24.98 10.59 19.58
N PHE A 20 -25.51 9.45 20.04
CA PHE A 20 -24.98 8.12 19.72
C PHE A 20 -25.05 7.82 18.21
N VAL A 21 -26.20 8.07 17.58
CA VAL A 21 -26.38 7.87 16.13
C VAL A 21 -25.41 8.75 15.33
N ALA A 22 -25.24 10.02 15.73
CA ALA A 22 -24.29 10.93 15.10
C ALA A 22 -22.83 10.44 15.24
N ALA A 23 -22.42 10.00 16.43
CA ALA A 23 -21.09 9.44 16.66
C ALA A 23 -20.85 8.18 15.82
N LYS A 24 -21.84 7.27 15.77
CA LYS A 24 -21.80 6.07 14.92
C LYS A 24 -21.60 6.43 13.44
N GLN A 25 -22.32 7.43 12.93
CA GLN A 25 -22.18 7.86 11.55
C GLN A 25 -20.79 8.44 11.27
N ARG A 26 -20.23 9.23 12.19
CA ARG A 26 -18.87 9.78 12.05
C ARG A 26 -17.82 8.69 12.02
N ILE A 27 -17.92 7.68 12.89
CA ILE A 27 -17.03 6.52 12.90
C ILE A 27 -17.14 5.73 11.58
N TYR A 28 -18.35 5.55 11.05
CA TYR A 28 -18.55 4.88 9.76
C TYR A 28 -17.88 5.65 8.62
N ASN A 29 -18.07 6.97 8.56
CA ASN A 29 -17.43 7.83 7.56
C ASN A 29 -15.90 7.80 7.67
N LEU A 30 -15.36 7.78 8.89
CA LEU A 30 -13.92 7.64 9.15
C LEU A 30 -13.41 6.30 8.59
N SER A 31 -14.10 5.19 8.87
CA SER A 31 -13.75 3.87 8.36
C SER A 31 -13.65 3.85 6.83
N ASN A 32 -14.68 4.39 6.15
CA ASN A 32 -14.70 4.50 4.69
C ASN A 32 -13.53 5.33 4.17
N SER A 33 -13.25 6.47 4.81
CA SER A 33 -12.16 7.37 4.41
C SER A 33 -10.78 6.69 4.56
N VAL A 34 -10.58 5.90 5.62
CA VAL A 34 -9.35 5.11 5.82
C VAL A 34 -9.20 4.07 4.72
N ASN A 35 -10.26 3.36 4.36
CA ASN A 35 -10.21 2.38 3.28
C ASN A 35 -9.90 3.04 1.93
N SER A 36 -10.53 4.18 1.62
CA SER A 36 -10.24 4.95 0.42
C SER A 36 -8.78 5.41 0.36
N ALA A 37 -8.18 5.82 1.49
CA ALA A 37 -6.78 6.19 1.56
C ALA A 37 -5.85 5.00 1.25
N LYS A 38 -6.15 3.82 1.80
CA LYS A 38 -5.40 2.57 1.52
C LYS A 38 -5.48 2.18 0.04
N GLU A 39 -6.68 2.18 -0.52
CA GLU A 39 -6.91 1.87 -1.94
C GLU A 39 -6.22 2.88 -2.85
N PHE A 40 -6.25 4.16 -2.49
CA PHE A 40 -5.53 5.20 -3.22
C PHE A 40 -4.02 4.93 -3.24
N TYR A 41 -3.41 4.71 -2.08
CA TYR A 41 -1.98 4.48 -1.98
C TYR A 41 -1.53 3.22 -2.72
N GLN A 42 -2.28 2.10 -2.59
CA GLN A 42 -2.02 0.89 -3.36
C GLN A 42 -2.06 1.15 -4.87
N ARG A 43 -3.04 1.91 -5.35
CA ARG A 43 -3.14 2.26 -6.78
C ARG A 43 -1.98 3.12 -7.25
N ASP A 44 -1.50 4.04 -6.41
CA ASP A 44 -0.34 4.89 -6.73
C ASP A 44 0.93 4.05 -6.90
N ILE A 45 1.21 3.15 -5.95
CA ILE A 45 2.35 2.23 -6.04
C ILE A 45 2.24 1.32 -7.28
N ASN A 46 1.07 0.73 -7.52
CA ASN A 46 0.83 -0.11 -8.69
C ASN A 46 1.03 0.66 -10.01
N ARG A 47 0.63 1.94 -10.04
CA ARG A 47 0.84 2.82 -11.20
C ARG A 47 2.33 3.05 -11.44
N ILE A 48 3.11 3.32 -10.38
CA ILE A 48 4.56 3.51 -10.50
C ILE A 48 5.23 2.26 -11.04
N ILE A 49 4.88 1.08 -10.52
CA ILE A 49 5.40 -0.21 -11.00
C ILE A 49 5.06 -0.40 -12.48
N ARG A 50 3.78 -0.25 -12.84
CA ARG A 50 3.32 -0.40 -14.22
C ARG A 50 4.08 0.52 -15.17
N LEU A 51 4.19 1.82 -14.84
CA LEU A 51 4.93 2.77 -15.67
C LEU A 51 6.40 2.38 -15.83
N THR A 52 7.01 1.86 -14.77
CA THR A 52 8.40 1.37 -14.79
C THR A 52 8.53 0.16 -15.71
N THR A 53 7.66 -0.85 -15.54
CA THR A 53 7.66 -2.07 -16.37
C THR A 53 7.36 -1.77 -17.84
N ASP A 54 6.37 -0.91 -18.12
CA ASP A 54 6.01 -0.50 -19.48
C ASP A 54 7.20 0.19 -20.17
N THR A 55 7.92 1.05 -19.45
CA THR A 55 9.13 1.73 -19.96
C THR A 55 10.25 0.72 -20.27
N LEU A 56 10.47 -0.26 -19.40
CA LEU A 56 11.50 -1.29 -19.61
C LEU A 56 11.17 -2.20 -20.80
N MET A 57 9.90 -2.54 -20.98
CA MET A 57 9.47 -3.43 -22.07
C MET A 57 9.47 -2.74 -23.44
N ALA A 58 9.47 -1.41 -23.49
CA ALA A 58 9.56 -0.62 -24.72
C ALA A 58 10.98 -0.58 -25.33
N VAL A 59 12.01 -1.07 -24.63
CA VAL A 59 13.39 -1.07 -25.14
C VAL A 59 13.52 -1.93 -26.41
N GLN A 60 14.05 -1.31 -27.47
CA GLN A 60 14.22 -1.94 -28.77
C GLN A 60 15.26 -3.07 -28.70
N GLY A 61 14.97 -4.21 -29.33
CA GLY A 61 15.85 -5.39 -29.28
C GLY A 61 15.57 -6.31 -28.08
N ASN A 62 14.33 -6.35 -27.57
CA ASN A 62 13.82 -7.17 -26.45
C ASN A 62 14.26 -8.66 -26.47
N THR A 63 15.52 -8.90 -26.11
CA THR A 63 16.16 -10.22 -26.12
C THR A 63 15.59 -11.08 -24.99
N LYS A 64 15.76 -12.40 -25.07
CA LYS A 64 15.40 -13.30 -23.97
C LYS A 64 16.08 -12.91 -22.65
N ILE A 65 17.33 -12.46 -22.73
CA ILE A 65 18.12 -11.97 -21.59
C ILE A 65 17.48 -10.73 -20.98
N TRP A 66 17.08 -9.76 -21.81
CA TRP A 66 16.40 -8.56 -21.34
C TRP A 66 15.08 -8.88 -20.63
N LYS A 67 14.29 -9.81 -21.18
CA LYS A 67 13.04 -10.28 -20.55
C LYS A 67 13.29 -10.88 -19.17
N GLN A 68 14.33 -11.70 -19.02
CA GLN A 68 14.68 -12.31 -17.73
C GLN A 68 15.03 -11.26 -16.68
N TYR A 69 15.84 -10.27 -17.05
CA TYR A 69 16.13 -9.13 -16.18
C TYR A 69 14.86 -8.35 -15.80
N CYS A 70 14.00 -8.04 -16.78
CA CYS A 70 12.75 -7.33 -16.52
C CYS A 70 11.81 -8.11 -15.59
N THR A 71 11.76 -9.44 -15.71
CA THR A 71 11.00 -10.30 -14.80
C THR A 71 11.56 -10.25 -13.38
N ALA A 72 12.87 -10.36 -13.20
CA ALA A 72 13.52 -10.28 -11.89
C ALA A 72 13.24 -8.91 -11.22
N LEU A 73 13.40 -7.81 -11.97
CA LEU A 73 13.11 -6.48 -11.48
C LEU A 73 11.63 -6.29 -11.13
N THR A 74 10.72 -6.81 -11.94
CA THR A 74 9.27 -6.73 -11.67
C THR A 74 8.91 -7.47 -10.37
N GLN A 75 9.54 -8.61 -10.10
CA GLN A 75 9.34 -9.34 -8.85
C GLN A 75 9.85 -8.55 -7.64
N LEU A 76 11.06 -8.00 -7.71
CA LEU A 76 11.62 -7.16 -6.65
C LEU A 76 10.76 -5.92 -6.38
N LEU A 77 10.23 -5.28 -7.43
CA LEU A 77 9.30 -4.15 -7.30
C LEU A 77 8.00 -4.56 -6.60
N GLN A 78 7.44 -5.73 -6.92
CA GLN A 78 6.24 -6.26 -6.27
C GLN A 78 6.49 -6.54 -4.79
N GLU A 79 7.60 -7.20 -4.45
CA GLU A 79 7.96 -7.46 -3.06
C GLU A 79 8.12 -6.16 -2.26
N LYS A 80 8.82 -5.17 -2.84
CA LYS A 80 8.98 -3.85 -2.22
C LYS A 80 7.66 -3.09 -2.08
N SER A 81 6.73 -3.28 -3.02
CA SER A 81 5.39 -2.68 -2.91
C SER A 81 4.61 -3.19 -1.71
N ILE A 82 4.71 -4.49 -1.40
CA ILE A 82 4.04 -5.11 -0.27
C ILE A 82 4.56 -4.48 1.03
N GLU A 83 5.88 -4.28 1.11
CA GLU A 83 6.51 -3.60 2.25
C GLU A 83 5.97 -2.17 2.42
N TYR A 84 5.97 -1.36 1.35
CA TYR A 84 5.51 0.04 1.40
C TYR A 84 4.02 0.15 1.73
N VAL A 85 3.18 -0.72 1.16
CA VAL A 85 1.74 -0.78 1.45
C VAL A 85 1.51 -1.17 2.90
N ASN A 86 2.28 -2.13 3.44
CA ASN A 86 2.18 -2.51 4.84
C ASN A 86 2.58 -1.38 5.79
N ARG A 87 3.68 -0.67 5.49
CA ARG A 87 4.10 0.52 6.24
C ARG A 87 3.00 1.59 6.26
N PHE A 88 2.39 1.88 5.11
CA PHE A 88 1.27 2.82 5.02
C PHE A 88 0.04 2.34 5.80
N ASN A 89 -0.29 1.05 5.72
CA ASN A 89 -1.42 0.45 6.44
C ASN A 89 -1.26 0.56 7.97
N VAL A 90 -0.04 0.42 8.47
CA VAL A 90 0.28 0.65 9.90
C VAL A 90 0.11 2.12 10.25
N HIS A 91 0.74 3.01 9.48
CA HIS A 91 0.68 4.46 9.68
C HIS A 91 -0.77 5.00 9.70
N ILE A 92 -1.57 4.63 8.70
CA ILE A 92 -2.96 5.12 8.59
C ILE A 92 -3.86 4.53 9.68
N LYS A 93 -3.54 3.34 10.21
CA LYS A 93 -4.25 2.74 11.34
C LYS A 93 -3.94 3.46 12.66
N GLU A 94 -2.71 3.93 12.85
CA GLU A 94 -2.35 4.74 14.01
C GLU A 94 -3.01 6.11 13.94
N LYS A 95 -2.97 6.77 12.77
CA LYS A 95 -3.68 8.03 12.55
C LYS A 95 -5.20 7.88 12.71
N SER A 96 -5.79 6.76 12.28
CA SER A 96 -7.23 6.56 12.44
C SER A 96 -7.65 6.39 13.90
N ARG A 97 -6.80 5.80 14.77
CA ARG A 97 -7.09 5.70 16.20
C ARG A 97 -7.23 7.08 16.86
N SER A 98 -6.35 8.03 16.55
CA SER A 98 -6.48 9.39 17.09
C SER A 98 -7.71 10.13 16.57
N LEU A 99 -8.14 9.84 15.34
CA LEU A 99 -9.36 10.40 14.75
C LEU A 99 -10.66 9.80 15.31
N ILE A 100 -10.63 8.58 15.87
CA ILE A 100 -11.82 7.97 16.50
C ILE A 100 -12.26 8.80 17.71
N GLU A 101 -11.33 9.17 18.58
CA GLU A 101 -11.64 9.96 19.78
C GLU A 101 -12.24 11.33 19.40
N GLN A 102 -11.65 12.00 18.41
CA GLN A 102 -12.16 13.27 17.89
C GLN A 102 -13.55 13.11 17.22
N SER A 103 -13.79 11.97 16.56
CA SER A 103 -15.09 11.64 15.95
C SER A 103 -16.16 11.38 17.00
N ILE A 104 -15.80 10.81 18.16
CA ILE A 104 -16.74 10.63 19.28
C ILE A 104 -17.08 11.97 19.90
N CYS A 105 -16.08 12.80 20.20
CA CYS A 105 -16.24 14.10 20.83
C CYS A 105 -16.86 15.16 19.91
N GLY A 106 -16.92 14.92 18.59
CA GLY A 106 -17.46 15.87 17.62
C GLY A 106 -16.56 17.09 17.37
N THR A 107 -15.29 17.00 17.75
CA THR A 107 -14.27 18.07 17.67
C THR A 107 -13.42 18.00 16.41
N SER A 108 -13.58 16.96 15.60
CA SER A 108 -12.70 16.66 14.47
C SER A 108 -12.89 17.60 13.28
N THR A 109 -11.78 18.09 12.73
CA THR A 109 -11.70 18.41 11.30
C THR A 109 -12.19 17.21 10.52
N PRO A 110 -12.97 17.38 9.45
CA PRO A 110 -13.51 16.23 8.77
C PRO A 110 -12.45 15.21 8.32
N PRO A 111 -12.65 13.90 8.55
CA PRO A 111 -11.67 12.86 8.20
C PRO A 111 -11.25 12.89 6.72
N TRP A 112 -12.14 13.35 5.84
CA TRP A 112 -11.90 13.52 4.42
C TRP A 112 -10.91 14.64 4.06
N ILE A 113 -10.48 15.46 5.03
CA ILE A 113 -9.44 16.48 4.86
C ILE A 113 -8.12 16.00 5.47
N GLU A 114 -8.17 15.43 6.68
CA GLU A 114 -6.97 14.99 7.39
C GLU A 114 -6.32 13.76 6.75
N LEU A 115 -7.11 12.76 6.34
CA LEU A 115 -6.55 11.51 5.79
C LEU A 115 -5.87 11.71 4.43
N PRO A 116 -6.40 12.50 3.48
CA PRO A 116 -5.65 12.82 2.26
C PRO A 116 -4.35 13.57 2.53
N THR A 117 -4.36 14.53 3.45
CA THR A 117 -3.15 15.28 3.85
C THR A 117 -2.10 14.33 4.44
N CYS A 118 -2.53 13.46 5.36
CA CYS A 118 -1.70 12.41 5.95
C CYS A 118 -1.10 11.48 4.87
N THR A 119 -1.93 11.08 3.90
CA THR A 119 -1.51 10.21 2.80
C THR A 119 -0.45 10.88 1.91
N ASN A 120 -0.65 12.16 1.60
CA ASN A 120 0.32 12.92 0.80
C ASN A 120 1.65 13.10 1.56
N LEU A 121 1.59 13.47 2.84
CA LEU A 121 2.80 13.60 3.68
C LEU A 121 3.58 12.29 3.73
N PHE A 122 2.90 11.16 3.95
CA PHE A 122 3.54 9.85 3.95
C PHE A 122 4.21 9.54 2.61
N ARG A 123 3.55 9.84 1.48
CA ARG A 123 4.10 9.61 0.14
C ARG A 123 5.35 10.46 -0.12
N ASP A 124 5.34 11.70 0.36
CA ASP A 124 6.44 12.63 0.15
C ASP A 124 7.63 12.31 1.07
N GLU A 125 7.39 11.80 2.29
CA GLU A 125 8.42 11.34 3.22
C GLU A 125 9.03 9.98 2.83
N TYR A 126 8.20 9.07 2.30
CA TYR A 126 8.60 7.72 1.87
C TYR A 126 8.30 7.50 0.38
N PRO A 127 9.00 8.20 -0.53
CA PRO A 127 8.74 8.09 -1.96
C PRO A 127 9.24 6.76 -2.52
N PHE A 128 8.31 5.87 -2.90
CA PHE A 128 8.62 4.57 -3.50
C PHE A 128 9.55 4.65 -4.73
N LYS A 129 9.49 5.77 -5.48
CA LYS A 129 10.36 5.99 -6.65
C LYS A 129 11.84 5.96 -6.32
N ASN A 130 12.23 6.31 -5.09
CA ASN A 130 13.63 6.31 -4.67
C ASN A 130 14.21 4.90 -4.57
N GLU A 131 13.38 3.87 -4.41
CA GLU A 131 13.82 2.47 -4.34
C GLU A 131 14.14 1.90 -5.72
N ILE A 132 13.54 2.44 -6.79
CA ILE A 132 13.58 1.84 -8.13
C ILE A 132 15.01 1.63 -8.61
N GLU A 133 15.89 2.61 -8.38
CA GLU A 133 17.28 2.52 -8.85
C GLU A 133 18.08 1.46 -8.07
N GLY A 134 17.87 1.35 -6.76
CA GLY A 134 18.48 0.29 -5.95
C GLY A 134 18.01 -1.10 -6.41
N LEU A 135 16.71 -1.24 -6.69
CA LEU A 135 16.14 -2.50 -7.15
C LEU A 135 16.62 -2.91 -8.54
N LYS A 136 16.90 -1.95 -9.45
CA LYS A 136 17.53 -2.25 -10.74
C LYS A 136 18.91 -2.87 -10.57
N HIS A 137 19.75 -2.29 -9.70
CA HIS A 137 21.08 -2.82 -9.41
C HIS A 137 21.00 -4.21 -8.79
N GLN A 138 20.09 -4.41 -7.83
CA GLN A 138 19.86 -5.73 -7.24
C GLN A 138 19.40 -6.76 -8.28
N ALA A 139 18.45 -6.40 -9.16
CA ALA A 139 17.99 -7.27 -10.24
C ALA A 139 19.14 -7.63 -11.20
N LEU A 140 20.04 -6.69 -11.47
CA LEU A 140 21.20 -6.91 -12.32
C LEU A 140 22.19 -7.88 -11.67
N ASP A 141 22.47 -7.71 -10.37
CA ASP A 141 23.35 -8.60 -9.62
C ASP A 141 22.79 -10.02 -9.55
N GLU A 142 21.49 -10.17 -9.28
CA GLU A 142 20.81 -11.47 -9.30
C GLU A 142 20.85 -12.11 -10.69
N PHE A 143 20.60 -11.31 -11.73
CA PHE A 143 20.70 -11.77 -13.11
C PHE A 143 22.10 -12.26 -13.46
N ILE A 144 23.15 -11.51 -13.09
CA ILE A 144 24.56 -11.88 -13.30
C ILE A 144 24.89 -13.18 -12.56
N LYS A 145 24.51 -13.30 -11.29
CA LYS A 145 24.73 -14.52 -10.48
C LYS A 145 24.10 -15.74 -11.14
N GLN A 146 22.88 -15.61 -11.68
CA GLN A 146 22.16 -16.72 -12.31
C GLN A 146 22.70 -17.09 -13.70
N ASN A 147 23.17 -16.12 -14.49
CA ASN A 147 23.49 -16.36 -15.91
C ASN A 147 24.99 -16.46 -16.21
N ILE A 148 25.87 -15.74 -15.50
CA ILE A 148 27.32 -15.79 -15.73
C ILE A 148 27.94 -16.99 -14.99
N SER A 149 27.46 -17.33 -13.79
CA SER A 149 27.90 -18.53 -13.07
C SER A 149 27.57 -19.82 -13.84
N PHE A 150 26.46 -19.84 -14.57
CA PHE A 150 26.05 -20.98 -15.42
C PHE A 150 26.87 -21.10 -16.71
N GLN A 151 27.38 -20.01 -17.27
CA GLN A 151 28.21 -20.06 -18.48
C GLN A 151 29.61 -20.64 -18.21
N ARG A 152 30.15 -20.53 -16.99
CA ARG A 152 31.41 -21.18 -16.60
C ARG A 152 31.34 -22.71 -16.51
N LEU A 153 30.14 -23.31 -16.48
CA LEU A 153 29.97 -24.77 -16.41
C LEU A 153 29.85 -25.46 -17.78
N LYS A 154 29.82 -24.70 -18.89
CA LYS A 154 29.63 -25.27 -20.25
C LYS A 154 30.89 -25.23 -21.14
N PHE A 155 32.08 -25.03 -20.57
CA PHE A 155 33.33 -24.90 -21.33
C PHE A 155 34.26 -26.12 -21.33
N ASP A 156 33.79 -27.31 -20.95
CA ASP A 156 34.53 -28.56 -21.14
C ASP A 156 33.90 -29.45 -22.23
N GLN A 157 33.80 -28.94 -23.46
CA GLN A 157 33.86 -29.84 -24.62
C GLN A 157 35.31 -29.97 -25.04
N ILE A 158 35.93 -31.05 -24.58
CA ILE A 158 37.25 -31.53 -24.99
C ILE A 158 37.31 -31.53 -26.52
N PRO A 159 38.32 -30.90 -27.16
CA PRO A 159 38.47 -30.97 -28.61
C PRO A 159 38.62 -32.43 -29.02
N THR A 160 37.78 -32.86 -29.95
CA THR A 160 37.83 -34.18 -30.57
C THR A 160 39.26 -34.47 -31.05
N LYS A 161 39.94 -35.44 -30.43
CA LYS A 161 41.12 -36.06 -31.01
C LYS A 161 40.66 -36.88 -32.23
N ARG A 162 40.87 -36.33 -33.43
CA ARG A 162 40.97 -37.13 -34.65
C ARG A 162 42.27 -37.94 -34.58
N SER A 163 42.18 -39.25 -34.73
CA SER A 163 43.24 -40.14 -35.21
C SER A 163 42.57 -41.26 -35.98
#